data_AF-A0A1I4HVH0-F1
#
_entry.id   AF-A0A1I4HVH0-F1
#
_cell.length_a   1.000
_cell.length_b   1.000
_cell.length_c   1.000
_cell.angle_alpha   90.00
_cell.angle_beta   90.00
_cell.angle_gamma   90.00
#
_symmetry.space_group_name_H-M   'P 1'
#
loop_
_entity.id
_entity.type
_entity.pdbx_description
1 polymer ?
#
loop_
_entity_poly.entity_id
_entity_poly.type
_entity_poly.pdbx_seq_one_letter_code
_entity_poly.pdbx_strand_id
1 'polypeptide(L)' 'MHLSQALSRTDDAEVQAYLHAALESAEALPPTPLVECPVCGKVGLPERIEMHDC' A
#
# COMPACT_ATOMS: atom_id res chain seq x y z
N MET A 1 -0.73 1.84 7.86
CA MET A 1 -1.34 2.56 6.73
C MET A 1 -1.59 4.01 7.14
N HIS A 2 -1.24 5.00 6.32
CA HIS A 2 -1.30 6.43 6.70
C HIS A 2 -2.74 6.95 6.94
N LEU A 3 -3.73 6.40 6.25
CA LEU A 3 -5.14 6.80 6.40
C LEU A 3 -5.70 6.48 7.80
N SER A 4 -5.37 5.32 8.36
CA SER A 4 -5.78 4.95 9.74
C SER A 4 -5.20 5.88 10.80
N GLN A 5 -3.97 6.39 10.58
CA GLN A 5 -3.36 7.38 11.46
C GLN A 5 -4.00 8.77 11.31
N ALA A 6 -4.43 9.15 10.10
CA ALA A 6 -5.16 10.39 9.88
C ALA A 6 -6.51 10.37 10.61
N LEU A 7 -7.23 9.24 10.57
CA LEU A 7 -8.49 9.05 11.30
C LEU A 7 -8.33 9.27 12.81
N SER A 8 -7.24 8.77 13.40
CA SER A 8 -7.00 8.93 14.84
C SER A 8 -6.58 10.35 15.25
N ARG A 9 -6.49 11.30 14.32
CA ARG A 9 -5.97 12.66 14.55
C ARG A 9 -6.93 13.76 14.11
N THR A 10 -8.06 13.41 13.51
CA THR A 10 -9.06 14.36 13.02
C THR A 10 -10.37 14.18 13.76
N ASP A 11 -10.94 15.29 14.22
CA ASP A 11 -12.27 15.35 14.82
C ASP A 11 -13.34 15.83 13.82
N ASP A 12 -12.93 16.22 12.61
CA ASP A 12 -13.85 16.64 11.55
C ASP A 12 -14.55 15.43 10.92
N ALA A 13 -15.89 15.39 11.03
CA ALA A 13 -16.72 14.29 10.58
C ALA A 13 -16.70 14.09 9.05
N GLU A 14 -16.57 15.17 8.27
CA GLU A 14 -16.49 15.08 6.81
C GLU A 14 -15.14 14.47 6.40
N VAL A 15 -14.06 14.92 7.04
CA VAL A 15 -12.72 14.33 6.85
C VAL A 15 -12.71 12.85 7.23
N GLN A 16 -13.33 12.47 8.34
CA GLN A 16 -13.44 11.06 8.74
C GLN A 16 -14.19 10.22 7.69
N ALA A 17 -15.29 10.73 7.14
CA ALA A 17 -16.05 10.04 6.10
C ALA A 17 -15.20 9.79 4.84
N TYR A 18 -14.45 10.81 4.38
CA TYR A 18 -13.56 10.66 3.24
C TYR A 18 -12.42 9.66 3.50
N LEU A 19 -11.85 9.66 4.71
CA LEU A 19 -10.78 8.73 5.07
C LEU A 19 -11.27 7.29 5.14
N HIS A 20 -12.48 7.03 5.64
CA HIS A 20 -13.08 5.70 5.60
C HIS A 20 -13.33 5.21 4.17
N ALA A 21 -13.91 6.05 3.31
CA ALA A 21 -14.11 5.70 1.89
C ALA A 21 -12.79 5.41 1.16
N ALA A 22 -11.72 6.14 1.49
CA ALA A 22 -10.39 5.90 0.93
C ALA A 22 -9.78 4.58 1.43
N LEU A 23 -10.02 4.20 2.69
CA LEU A 23 -9.61 2.90 3.24
C LEU A 23 -10.31 1.75 2.52
N GLU A 24 -11.64 1.80 2.40
CA GLU A 24 -12.43 0.80 1.68
C GLU A 24 -11.97 0.66 0.22
N SER A 25 -11.73 1.78 -0.45
CA SER A 25 -11.23 1.79 -1.82
C SER A 25 -9.86 1.16 -1.95
N ALA A 26 -8.96 1.39 -0.98
CA ALA A 26 -7.62 0.80 -0.98
C ALA A 26 -7.64 -0.71 -0.70
N GLU A 27 -8.51 -1.17 0.20
CA GLU A 27 -8.69 -2.60 0.49
C GLU A 27 -9.29 -3.36 -0.71
N ALA A 28 -10.10 -2.69 -1.53
CA ALA A 28 -10.66 -3.26 -2.75
C ALA A 28 -9.65 -3.36 -3.91
N LEU A 29 -8.46 -2.76 -3.79
CA LEU A 29 -7.43 -2.87 -4.83
C LEU A 29 -6.86 -4.29 -4.88
N PRO A 30 -6.64 -4.85 -6.08
CA PRO A 30 -5.96 -6.14 -6.19
C PRO A 30 -4.54 -6.02 -5.62
N PRO A 31 -4.02 -7.06 -4.94
CA PRO A 31 -2.65 -7.06 -4.48
C PRO A 31 -1.71 -6.89 -5.67
N THR A 32 -0.73 -5.99 -5.55
CA THR A 32 0.33 -5.89 -6.56
C THR A 32 1.12 -7.19 -6.56
N PRO A 33 1.26 -7.88 -7.70
CA PRO A 33 1.95 -9.16 -7.75
C PRO A 33 3.41 -8.96 -7.38
N LEU A 34 3.87 -9.71 -6.39
CA LEU A 34 5.29 -9.80 -6.08
C LEU A 34 5.95 -10.81 -6.99
N VAL A 35 7.18 -10.53 -7.41
CA VAL A 35 7.99 -11.41 -8.25
C VAL A 35 9.26 -11.80 -7.50
N GLU A 36 9.78 -12.98 -7.81
CA GLU A 36 11.05 -13.49 -7.28
C GLU A 36 12.19 -13.17 -8.26
N CYS A 37 13.30 -12.66 -7.74
CA CYS A 37 14.52 -12.48 -8.51
C CYS A 37 15.10 -13.86 -8.88
N PRO A 38 15.36 -14.14 -10.17
CA PRO A 38 15.90 -15.44 -10.59
C PRO A 38 17.37 -15.66 -10.18
N VAL A 39 18.09 -14.61 -9.74
CA VAL A 39 19.51 -14.68 -9.38
C VAL A 39 19.69 -14.96 -7.88
N CYS A 40 19.04 -14.16 -7.02
CA CYS A 40 19.24 -14.21 -5.57
C CYS A 40 18.02 -14.72 -4.78
N GLY A 41 16.87 -14.97 -5.43
CA GLY A 41 15.65 -15.46 -4.78
C GLY A 41 14.86 -14.40 -4.00
N LYS A 42 15.21 -13.11 -4.10
CA LYS A 42 14.54 -12.02 -3.39
C LYS A 42 13.14 -11.78 -3.97
N VAL A 43 12.12 -11.69 -3.09
CA VAL A 43 10.73 -11.41 -3.50
C VAL A 43 10.40 -9.94 -3.29
N GLY A 44 9.83 -9.28 -4.29
CA GLY A 44 9.50 -7.85 -4.22
C GLY A 44 8.64 -7.35 -5.37
N LEU A 45 8.39 -6.04 -5.37
CA LEU A 45 7.70 -5.39 -6.48
C LEU A 45 8.56 -5.49 -7.76
N PRO A 46 7.97 -5.67 -8.95
CA PRO A 46 8.71 -5.83 -10.19
C PRO A 46 9.77 -4.75 -10.43
N GLU A 47 9.42 -3.48 -10.26
CA GLU A 47 10.33 -2.34 -10.45
C GLU A 47 11.48 -2.32 -9.43
N ARG A 48 11.25 -2.86 -8.22
CA ARG A 48 12.29 -2.97 -7.20
C ARG A 48 13.21 -4.16 -7.46
N ILE A 49 12.68 -5.25 -8.01
CA ILE A 49 13.47 -6.41 -8.43
C ILE A 49 14.27 -6.09 -9.69
N GLU A 50 13.78 -5.23 -10.58
CA GLU A 50 14.54 -4.78 -11.75
C GLU A 50 15.77 -3.94 -11.37
N MET A 51 15.64 -3.07 -10.37
CA MET A 51 16.68 -2.10 -10.00
C MET A 51 17.61 -2.55 -8.86
N HIS A 52 17.39 -3.72 -8.26
CA HIS A 52 18.23 -4.14 -7.13
C HIS A 52 19.57 -4.70 -7.57
N ASP A 53 20.60 -4.46 -6.75
CA ASP A 53 21.89 -5.13 -6.88
C ASP A 53 21.78 -6.56 -6.33
N CYS A 54 22.19 -7.52 -7.15
CA CYS A 54 22.31 -8.95 -6.81
C CYS A 54 23.73 -9.28 -6.34
#